data_AF-A0A9E3AZ39-F1
#
_entry.id   AF-A0A9E3AZ39-F1
#
_cell.length_a   1.000
_cell.length_b   1.000
_cell.length_c   1.000
_cell.angle_alpha   90.00
_cell.angle_beta   90.00
_cell.angle_gamma   90.00
#
_symmetry.space_group_name_H-M   'P 1'
#
loop_
_entity.id
_entity.type
_entity.pdbx_description
1 polymer ?
#
loop_
_entity_poly.entity_id
_entity_poly.type
_entity_poly.pdbx_seq_one_letter_code
_entity_poly.pdbx_strand_id
1 'polypeptide(L)'
;MKAAIAIAASVMLLGSVPAAAYHLIPESSDFTGTGKTSATKNGVSLPCKAKFTGHTDANGNGFVDSGTFSGQVGCSTVGLANLPWKGVVKSATKLVIQNVQFTSPIGDCGPGNLPVKLSNGVISFKNQPLPGGCVVSGKITTSPALSIVP
;
A
#
# COMPACT_ATOMS: atom_id res chain seq x y z
N MET A 1 60.63 -12.83 35.26
CA MET A 1 60.11 -11.47 35.53
C MET A 1 59.94 -10.80 34.16
N LYS A 2 58.79 -10.99 33.49
CA LYS A 2 57.67 -10.04 33.31
C LYS A 2 58.07 -8.68 32.69
N ALA A 3 57.74 -8.48 31.40
CA ALA A 3 57.38 -7.20 30.76
C ALA A 3 56.88 -7.51 29.32
N ALA A 4 55.59 -7.79 29.11
CA ALA A 4 54.48 -6.87 28.89
C ALA A 4 54.48 -6.19 27.49
N ILE A 5 53.70 -6.81 26.59
CA ILE A 5 53.26 -6.32 25.28
C ILE A 5 52.22 -5.23 25.48
N ALA A 6 52.26 -4.15 24.68
CA ALA A 6 51.16 -3.21 24.56
C ALA A 6 50.90 -2.91 23.07
N ILE A 7 49.90 -3.59 22.50
CA ILE A 7 49.32 -3.29 21.19
C ILE A 7 48.10 -2.41 21.49
N ALA A 8 48.19 -1.12 21.18
CA ALA A 8 47.05 -0.22 21.24
C ALA A 8 46.21 -0.38 19.96
N ALA A 9 45.15 -1.18 20.04
CA ALA A 9 44.12 -1.28 19.00
C ALA A 9 42.95 -0.36 19.37
N SER A 10 42.87 0.80 18.71
CA SER A 10 41.75 1.74 18.85
C SER A 10 40.50 1.15 18.19
N VAL A 11 39.61 0.55 18.99
CA VAL A 11 38.30 0.05 18.53
C VAL A 11 37.40 1.25 18.22
N MET A 12 37.16 1.51 16.94
CA MET A 12 36.11 2.42 16.49
C MET A 12 34.75 1.74 16.72
N LEU A 13 33.99 2.20 17.71
CA LEU A 13 32.59 1.83 17.90
C LEU A 13 31.75 2.50 16.81
N LEU A 14 31.60 1.84 15.66
CA LEU A 14 30.52 2.14 14.72
C LEU A 14 29.23 1.63 15.36
N GLY A 15 28.53 2.50 16.09
CA GLY A 15 27.15 2.24 16.49
C GLY A 15 26.30 2.08 15.23
N SER A 16 25.88 0.86 14.94
CA SER A 16 24.85 0.60 13.94
C SER A 16 23.54 1.17 14.47
N VAL A 17 23.18 2.39 14.06
CA VAL A 17 21.80 2.85 14.22
C VAL A 17 20.94 1.89 13.39
N PRO A 18 19.90 1.25 13.97
CA PRO A 18 18.95 0.53 13.12
C PRO A 18 18.36 1.59 12.16
N ALA A 19 18.50 1.36 10.86
CA ALA A 19 17.75 2.15 9.89
C ALA A 19 16.27 1.94 10.22
N ALA A 20 15.60 2.96 10.75
CA ALA A 20 14.19 2.90 11.08
C ALA A 20 13.41 2.51 9.81
N ALA A 21 12.91 1.28 9.79
CA ALA A 21 12.20 0.72 8.66
C ALA A 21 10.72 1.04 8.86
N TYR A 22 10.24 2.04 8.12
CA TYR A 22 8.86 2.47 8.19
C TYR A 22 7.88 1.29 8.01
N HIS A 23 6.87 1.20 8.88
CA HIS A 23 5.90 0.12 8.89
C HIS A 23 4.48 0.65 9.21
N LEU A 24 3.45 -0.15 8.90
CA LEU A 24 2.05 0.19 9.16
C LEU A 24 1.62 -0.23 10.56
N ILE A 25 0.87 0.67 11.21
CA ILE A 25 0.16 0.40 12.46
C ILE A 25 -1.35 0.63 12.28
N PRO A 26 -2.21 -0.05 13.06
CA PRO A 26 -1.88 -1.14 13.98
C PRO A 26 -1.36 -2.38 13.25
N GLU A 27 -0.43 -3.12 13.85
CA GLU A 27 0.11 -4.37 13.31
C GLU A 27 -0.80 -5.56 13.64
N SER A 28 -0.66 -6.66 12.88
CA SER A 28 -1.42 -7.90 13.10
C SER A 28 -2.93 -7.68 13.27
N SER A 29 -3.48 -6.74 12.50
CA SER A 29 -4.84 -6.23 12.69
C SER A 29 -5.59 -6.16 11.36
N ASP A 30 -6.86 -6.56 11.40
CA ASP A 30 -7.76 -6.37 10.28
C ASP A 30 -8.14 -4.90 10.12
N PHE A 31 -8.33 -4.48 8.88
CA PHE A 31 -8.86 -3.17 8.54
C PHE A 31 -9.87 -3.23 7.41
N THR A 32 -10.73 -2.22 7.37
CA THR A 32 -11.63 -1.95 6.25
C THR A 32 -11.27 -0.63 5.63
N GLY A 33 -11.24 -0.55 4.30
CA GLY A 33 -10.97 0.69 3.57
C GLY A 33 -12.19 1.08 2.74
N THR A 34 -12.84 2.21 3.02
CA THR A 34 -13.99 2.68 2.24
C THR A 34 -13.74 4.05 1.62
N GLY A 35 -14.12 4.24 0.36
CA GLY A 35 -14.02 5.55 -0.26
C GLY A 35 -14.37 5.59 -1.74
N LYS A 36 -14.06 6.71 -2.38
CA LYS A 36 -14.30 6.91 -3.81
C LYS A 36 -13.05 6.52 -4.60
N THR A 37 -13.26 5.85 -5.71
CA THR A 37 -12.24 5.45 -6.69
C THR A 37 -12.75 5.77 -8.08
N SER A 38 -11.85 5.91 -9.03
CA SER A 38 -12.19 6.01 -10.45
C SER A 38 -11.10 5.34 -11.28
N ALA A 39 -11.52 4.55 -12.25
CA ALA A 39 -10.64 4.05 -13.30
C ALA A 39 -11.01 4.72 -14.62
N THR A 40 -10.02 5.12 -15.41
CA THR A 40 -10.21 5.70 -16.74
C THR A 40 -9.41 4.91 -17.75
N LYS A 41 -10.02 4.53 -18.87
CA LYS A 41 -9.40 3.82 -19.98
C LYS A 41 -9.95 4.35 -21.29
N ASN A 42 -9.07 4.72 -22.23
CA ASN A 42 -9.44 5.29 -23.54
C ASN A 42 -10.47 6.44 -23.44
N GLY A 43 -10.34 7.30 -22.42
CA GLY A 43 -11.24 8.44 -22.21
C GLY A 43 -12.56 8.12 -21.48
N VAL A 44 -12.90 6.85 -21.28
CA VAL A 44 -14.09 6.44 -20.51
C VAL A 44 -13.72 6.31 -19.03
N SER A 45 -14.47 6.99 -18.16
CA SER A 45 -14.26 6.97 -16.71
C SER A 45 -15.35 6.21 -15.99
N LEU A 46 -14.95 5.36 -15.05
CA LEU A 46 -15.82 4.58 -14.19
C LEU A 46 -15.56 4.94 -12.72
N PRO A 47 -16.27 5.94 -12.16
CA PRO A 47 -16.13 6.30 -10.76
C PRO A 47 -17.04 5.44 -9.88
N CYS A 48 -16.44 4.77 -8.91
CA CYS A 48 -17.10 3.82 -8.01
C CYS A 48 -16.78 4.12 -6.54
N LYS A 49 -17.72 3.78 -5.66
CA LYS A 49 -17.44 3.64 -4.23
C LYS A 49 -16.87 2.25 -3.99
N ALA A 50 -15.66 2.19 -3.46
CA ALA A 50 -14.99 0.95 -3.09
C ALA A 50 -15.09 0.70 -1.59
N LYS A 51 -15.24 -0.57 -1.21
CA LYS A 51 -15.07 -1.08 0.15
C LYS A 51 -14.11 -2.27 0.09
N PHE A 52 -12.91 -2.08 0.61
CA PHE A 52 -11.87 -3.10 0.73
C PHE A 52 -11.86 -3.69 2.14
N THR A 53 -11.48 -4.95 2.24
CA THR A 53 -11.05 -5.59 3.49
C THR A 53 -9.60 -5.98 3.35
N GLY A 54 -8.86 -5.88 4.44
CA GLY A 54 -7.44 -6.14 4.47
C GLY A 54 -6.96 -6.42 5.88
N HIS A 55 -5.67 -6.74 6.00
CA HIS A 55 -5.00 -6.89 7.29
C HIS A 55 -3.57 -6.35 7.22
N THR A 56 -3.00 -6.05 8.38
CA THR A 56 -1.56 -5.80 8.55
C THR A 56 -0.90 -7.05 9.13
N ASP A 57 0.33 -7.36 8.70
CA ASP A 57 1.12 -8.43 9.33
C ASP A 57 1.93 -7.93 10.53
N ALA A 58 2.68 -8.83 11.16
CA ALA A 58 3.57 -8.54 12.29
C ALA A 58 4.83 -7.73 11.90
N ASN A 59 5.06 -7.51 10.60
CA ASN A 59 6.14 -6.65 10.11
C ASN A 59 5.60 -5.29 9.62
N GLY A 60 4.31 -5.01 9.87
CA GLY A 60 3.60 -3.83 9.40
C GLY A 60 3.53 -3.69 7.87
N ASN A 61 3.53 -4.80 7.12
CA ASN A 61 3.05 -4.80 5.74
C ASN A 61 1.53 -4.84 5.72
N GLY A 62 0.91 -4.14 4.78
CA GLY A 62 -0.54 -4.19 4.59
C GLY A 62 -0.91 -5.17 3.48
N PHE A 63 -2.08 -5.77 3.57
CA PHE A 63 -2.64 -6.66 2.56
C PHE A 63 -4.08 -6.26 2.28
N VAL A 64 -4.46 -6.22 1.01
CA VAL A 64 -5.87 -6.10 0.60
C VAL A 64 -6.34 -7.49 0.22
N ASP A 65 -7.25 -8.06 1.00
CA ASP A 65 -7.70 -9.44 0.85
C ASP A 65 -8.92 -9.56 -0.07
N SER A 66 -9.79 -8.54 -0.04
CA SER A 66 -10.96 -8.49 -0.89
C SER A 66 -11.45 -7.05 -1.08
N GLY A 67 -12.39 -6.86 -2.00
CA GLY A 67 -13.05 -5.58 -2.15
C GLY A 67 -14.30 -5.69 -3.01
N THR A 68 -15.22 -4.75 -2.78
CA THR A 68 -16.45 -4.60 -3.54
C THR A 68 -16.58 -3.17 -4.03
N PHE A 69 -17.26 -3.01 -5.16
CA PHE A 69 -17.49 -1.73 -5.80
C PHE A 69 -18.99 -1.50 -5.99
N SER A 70 -19.42 -0.27 -5.79
CA SER A 70 -20.83 0.14 -5.84
C SER A 70 -20.95 1.57 -6.33
N GLY A 71 -22.16 2.02 -6.62
CA GLY A 71 -22.44 3.36 -7.12
C GLY A 71 -23.07 3.32 -8.49
N GLN A 72 -22.34 3.77 -9.51
CA GLN A 72 -22.86 3.85 -10.86
C GLN A 72 -23.02 2.47 -11.53
N VAL A 73 -23.74 2.46 -12.65
CA VAL A 73 -23.85 1.30 -13.54
C VAL A 73 -22.46 0.79 -13.90
N GLY A 74 -22.24 -0.51 -13.75
CA GLY A 74 -20.95 -1.16 -14.01
C GLY A 74 -20.00 -1.23 -12.83
N CYS A 75 -20.25 -0.51 -11.73
CA CYS A 75 -19.40 -0.64 -10.53
C CYS A 75 -19.52 -2.02 -9.88
N SER A 76 -20.72 -2.58 -9.79
CA SER A 76 -20.94 -3.90 -9.18
C SER A 76 -20.32 -5.07 -9.96
N THR A 77 -19.91 -4.84 -11.21
CA THR A 77 -19.27 -5.86 -12.05
C THR A 77 -17.75 -5.75 -12.03
N VAL A 78 -17.17 -4.83 -11.25
CA VAL A 78 -15.72 -4.74 -11.10
C VAL A 78 -15.24 -5.93 -10.27
N GLY A 79 -14.40 -6.76 -10.86
CA GLY A 79 -13.82 -7.94 -10.23
C GLY A 79 -12.36 -7.71 -9.86
N LEU A 80 -11.94 -8.11 -8.66
CA LEU A 80 -10.53 -8.07 -8.27
C LEU A 80 -9.81 -9.38 -8.63
N ALA A 81 -8.54 -9.27 -9.00
CA ALA A 81 -7.68 -10.41 -9.33
C ALA A 81 -6.32 -10.30 -8.61
N ASN A 82 -5.60 -11.43 -8.50
CA ASN A 82 -4.29 -11.55 -7.81
C ASN A 82 -4.29 -11.06 -6.36
N LEU A 83 -5.39 -11.26 -5.64
CA LEU A 83 -5.46 -11.02 -4.21
C LEU A 83 -4.66 -12.09 -3.43
N PRO A 84 -4.12 -11.77 -2.25
CA PRO A 84 -4.12 -10.45 -1.63
C PRO A 84 -3.07 -9.50 -2.25
N TRP A 85 -3.40 -8.21 -2.38
CA TRP A 85 -2.42 -7.22 -2.83
C TRP A 85 -1.59 -6.71 -1.66
N LYS A 86 -0.26 -6.84 -1.77
CA LYS A 86 0.67 -6.42 -0.72
C LYS A 86 1.00 -4.93 -0.82
N GLY A 87 0.72 -4.17 0.24
CA GLY A 87 1.18 -2.81 0.46
C GLY A 87 2.52 -2.78 1.18
N VAL A 88 3.55 -2.25 0.50
CA VAL A 88 4.91 -2.10 1.06
C VAL A 88 5.17 -0.62 1.32
N VAL A 89 5.50 -0.29 2.57
CA VAL A 89 5.84 1.08 2.97
C VAL A 89 7.18 1.48 2.35
N LYS A 90 7.27 2.73 1.88
CA LYS A 90 8.47 3.30 1.24
C LYS A 90 9.03 4.52 1.97
N SER A 91 8.18 5.25 2.68
CA SER A 91 8.56 6.39 3.52
C SER A 91 7.43 6.71 4.49
N ALA A 92 7.62 7.69 5.36
CA ALA A 92 6.67 8.15 6.38
C ALA A 92 5.21 8.39 5.92
N THR A 93 4.94 8.54 4.61
CA THR A 93 3.61 8.80 4.04
C THR A 93 3.35 8.08 2.73
N LYS A 94 4.26 7.22 2.27
CA LYS A 94 4.17 6.58 0.95
C LYS A 94 4.23 5.07 1.10
N LEU A 95 3.36 4.39 0.37
CA LEU A 95 3.37 2.94 0.21
C LEU A 95 3.09 2.58 -1.25
N VAL A 96 3.51 1.39 -1.65
CA VAL A 96 3.25 0.84 -2.97
C VAL A 96 2.44 -0.43 -2.80
N ILE A 97 1.25 -0.46 -3.38
CA ILE A 97 0.41 -1.64 -3.45
C ILE A 97 0.84 -2.44 -4.68
N GLN A 98 1.30 -3.67 -4.47
CA GLN A 98 1.87 -4.53 -5.50
C GLN A 98 0.79 -5.39 -6.16
N ASN A 99 0.99 -5.68 -7.45
CA ASN A 99 0.16 -6.59 -8.25
C ASN A 99 -1.34 -6.23 -8.29
N VAL A 100 -1.66 -4.94 -8.23
CA VAL A 100 -3.04 -4.47 -8.38
C VAL A 100 -3.56 -4.87 -9.76
N GLN A 101 -4.63 -5.65 -9.78
CA GLN A 101 -5.30 -6.08 -11.01
C GLN A 101 -6.81 -6.18 -10.83
N PHE A 102 -7.59 -5.62 -11.75
CA PHE A 102 -9.04 -5.74 -11.72
C PHE A 102 -9.62 -5.80 -13.13
N THR A 103 -10.76 -6.46 -13.26
CA THR A 103 -11.59 -6.49 -14.45
C THR A 103 -12.75 -5.51 -14.27
N SER A 104 -13.17 -4.87 -15.36
CA SER A 104 -14.26 -3.88 -15.32
C SER A 104 -14.94 -3.75 -16.69
N PRO A 105 -16.12 -3.11 -16.76
CA PRO A 105 -16.78 -2.85 -18.04
C PRO A 105 -15.98 -1.98 -19.02
N ILE A 106 -15.00 -1.21 -18.53
CA ILE A 106 -14.09 -0.42 -19.37
C ILE A 106 -12.84 -1.22 -19.78
N GLY A 107 -12.79 -2.50 -19.45
CA GLY A 107 -11.72 -3.45 -19.72
C GLY A 107 -10.84 -3.75 -18.51
N ASP A 108 -9.87 -4.64 -18.71
CA ASP A 108 -8.96 -5.10 -17.67
C ASP A 108 -7.82 -4.10 -17.43
N CYS A 109 -7.43 -3.98 -16.17
CA CYS A 109 -6.38 -3.10 -15.68
C CYS A 109 -5.42 -3.89 -14.78
N GLY A 110 -4.12 -3.72 -14.98
CA GLY A 110 -3.07 -4.45 -14.26
C GLY A 110 -2.68 -5.78 -14.93
N PRO A 111 -1.85 -6.61 -14.25
CA PRO A 111 -1.27 -6.37 -12.93
C PRO A 111 -0.21 -5.27 -12.93
N GLY A 112 -0.15 -4.45 -11.88
CA GLY A 112 0.85 -3.40 -11.74
C GLY A 112 1.07 -2.91 -10.31
N ASN A 113 2.14 -2.14 -10.11
CA ASN A 113 2.43 -1.49 -8.84
C ASN A 113 1.71 -0.13 -8.77
N LEU A 114 0.97 0.10 -7.70
CA LEU A 114 0.20 1.31 -7.46
C LEU A 114 0.82 2.12 -6.31
N PRO A 115 1.56 3.20 -6.60
CA PRO A 115 2.02 4.13 -5.58
C PRO A 115 0.85 4.89 -4.98
N VAL A 116 0.76 4.93 -3.64
CA VAL A 116 -0.26 5.67 -2.92
C VAL A 116 0.37 6.45 -1.76
N LYS A 117 -0.35 7.46 -1.28
CA LYS A 117 -0.01 8.19 -0.06
C LYS A 117 -0.96 7.80 1.05
N LEU A 118 -0.44 7.60 2.26
CA LEU A 118 -1.23 7.42 3.48
C LEU A 118 -1.00 8.61 4.41
N SER A 119 -2.09 9.24 4.86
CA SER A 119 -2.07 10.32 5.84
C SER A 119 -3.34 10.27 6.65
N ASN A 120 -3.24 10.25 7.98
CA ASN A 120 -4.38 10.26 8.91
C ASN A 120 -5.46 9.21 8.58
N GLY A 121 -5.06 7.95 8.35
CA GLY A 121 -5.99 6.88 7.97
C GLY A 121 -6.60 7.02 6.57
N VAL A 122 -6.10 7.93 5.73
CA VAL A 122 -6.59 8.12 4.37
C VAL A 122 -5.52 7.74 3.36
N ILE A 123 -5.80 6.71 2.58
CA ILE A 123 -5.05 6.34 1.38
C ILE A 123 -5.52 7.19 0.22
N SER A 124 -4.58 7.81 -0.50
CA SER A 124 -4.87 8.65 -1.67
C SER A 124 -3.91 8.37 -2.83
N PHE A 125 -4.46 8.34 -4.03
CA PHE A 125 -3.72 8.20 -5.27
C PHE A 125 -4.45 8.96 -6.37
N LYS A 126 -3.70 9.57 -7.27
CA LYS A 126 -4.26 10.42 -8.33
C LYS A 126 -3.50 10.14 -9.61
N ASN A 127 -4.25 9.93 -10.69
CA ASN A 127 -3.73 9.72 -12.04
C ASN A 127 -2.60 8.68 -12.09
N GLN A 128 -2.75 7.58 -11.35
CA GLN A 128 -1.74 6.52 -11.34
C GLN A 128 -1.96 5.59 -12.53
N PRO A 129 -0.97 5.42 -13.41
CA PRO A 129 -1.09 4.48 -14.52
C PRO A 129 -1.02 3.05 -14.01
N LEU A 130 -1.82 2.17 -14.61
CA LEU A 130 -1.71 0.72 -14.49
C LEU A 130 -1.57 0.11 -15.90
N PRO A 131 -0.90 -1.05 -16.02
CA PRO A 131 -0.87 -1.80 -17.26
C PRO A 131 -2.28 -2.06 -17.83
N GLY A 132 -2.38 -2.21 -19.14
CA GLY A 132 -3.68 -2.28 -19.83
C GLY A 132 -4.29 -0.91 -20.17
N GLY A 133 -3.53 0.18 -20.03
CA GLY A 133 -3.95 1.53 -20.45
C GLY A 133 -4.89 2.24 -19.47
N CYS A 134 -4.92 1.78 -18.22
CA CYS A 134 -5.80 2.34 -17.20
C CYS A 134 -5.10 3.44 -16.40
N VAL A 135 -5.87 4.45 -16.01
CA VAL A 135 -5.45 5.49 -15.07
C VAL A 135 -6.41 5.46 -13.89
N VAL A 136 -5.89 5.24 -12.69
CA VAL A 136 -6.69 5.12 -11.47
C VAL A 136 -6.47 6.29 -10.51
N SER A 137 -7.54 6.70 -9.85
CA SER A 137 -7.53 7.69 -8.78
C SER A 137 -8.43 7.24 -7.64
N GLY A 138 -8.16 7.70 -6.43
CA GLY A 138 -9.00 7.35 -5.29
C GLY A 138 -8.59 8.01 -3.98
N LYS A 139 -9.55 8.01 -3.07
CA LYS A 139 -9.39 8.42 -1.68
C LYS A 139 -10.18 7.44 -0.81
N ILE A 140 -9.45 6.61 -0.06
CA ILE A 140 -9.97 5.52 0.76
C ILE A 140 -9.64 5.81 2.22
N THR A 141 -10.64 5.83 3.08
CA THR A 141 -10.47 5.96 4.52
C THR A 141 -10.47 4.56 5.15
N THR A 142 -9.46 4.27 5.97
CA THR A 142 -9.30 2.99 6.68
C THR A 142 -9.90 3.04 8.08
N SER A 143 -10.48 1.93 8.53
CA SER A 143 -10.95 1.71 9.90
C SER A 143 -10.52 0.31 10.37
N PRO A 144 -9.71 0.18 11.44
CA PRO A 144 -9.08 1.27 12.20
C PRO A 144 -8.17 2.14 11.31
N ALA A 145 -7.88 3.36 11.76
CA ALA A 145 -7.08 4.30 10.99
C ALA A 145 -5.63 3.79 10.88
N LEU A 146 -5.20 3.46 9.66
CA LEU A 146 -3.82 3.08 9.42
C LEU A 146 -2.90 4.30 9.46
N SER A 147 -1.71 4.12 10.01
CA SER A 147 -0.64 5.12 10.00
C SER A 147 0.71 4.46 9.69
N ILE A 148 1.65 5.26 9.19
CA ILE A 148 3.04 4.82 9.00
C ILE A 148 3.88 5.41 10.13
N VAL A 149 4.65 4.56 10.79
CA VAL A 149 5.62 4.95 11.81
C VAL A 149 7.02 4.44 11.44
N PRO A 150 8.11 5.09 11.90
CA PRO A 150 9.48 4.67 11.63
C PRO A 150 9.84 3.30 12.21
#